data_AF-A0A916Z3U5-F1
#
_entry.id   AF-A0A916Z3U5-F1
#
_cell.length_a   1.000
_cell.length_b   1.000
_cell.length_c   1.000
_cell.angle_alpha   90.00
_cell.angle_beta   90.00
_cell.angle_gamma   90.00
#
_symmetry.space_group_name_H-M   'P 1'
#
loop_
_entity.id
_entity.type
_entity.pdbx_description
1 polymer ?
#
loop_
_entity_poly.entity_id
_entity_poly.type
_entity_poly.pdbx_seq_one_letter_code
_entity_poly.pdbx_strand_id
1 'polypeptide(L)'
;MKKLLFFLLFLSFYSVKAQIQINYQDNSPKIDGELNDWPSVNYSFKQTSHQVKSPNVLRYDFGFDETYLYGVFQIKDKQLTDLAKDKNGSPRLTFNDGIEFYIDTQNNSKTVMDDDDYQLIMDFMGNLTVFRGGDKYLLKVEDYKVPKDTVTNHFIMDLATRFEGTTNNEADIDSGYVIEFRISWAALGIRPHEGQTFKIDVCINDADEYLDIRPLSEEDMIPNYAFESINKKTDFGFPNNWTATSLQGSASVWKQVRKFFEKQFWIVVLIVFLLFMVLIVRILRNRKEVVTVQEKVFQVIGGNEYVATDSFQSRATNFILKNLEKEILPTNLAENLNVSLRQLQRQFKEETNATPTDFIRKVKLEEAAKRLVLGNQTISEIAYSVGFSDPAYFSRIFKKYFDKTPSEFQENAQKT
;
A
#
# COMPACT_ATOMS: atom_id res chain seq x y z
N MET A 1 0.45 17.69 -51.03
CA MET A 1 -0.25 18.15 -49.81
C MET A 1 -1.76 17.89 -49.82
N LYS A 2 -2.53 18.23 -50.87
CA LYS A 2 -4.00 17.97 -50.88
C LYS A 2 -4.42 16.48 -50.87
N LYS A 3 -3.57 15.56 -51.37
CA LYS A 3 -3.82 14.11 -51.27
C LYS A 3 -3.51 13.48 -49.90
N LEU A 4 -2.69 14.15 -49.08
CA LEU A 4 -2.36 13.68 -47.72
C LEU A 4 -3.45 14.12 -46.71
N LEU A 5 -4.04 15.29 -46.93
CA LEU A 5 -5.17 15.78 -46.14
C LEU A 5 -6.45 14.96 -46.37
N PHE A 6 -6.64 14.42 -47.60
CA PHE A 6 -7.76 13.55 -47.92
C PHE A 6 -7.64 12.14 -47.28
N PHE A 7 -6.41 11.68 -47.02
CA PHE A 7 -6.15 10.41 -46.35
C PHE A 7 -6.34 10.49 -44.82
N LEU A 8 -6.10 11.67 -44.23
CA LEU A 8 -6.37 11.94 -42.80
C LEU A 8 -7.86 12.21 -42.50
N LEU A 9 -8.64 12.67 -43.48
CA LEU A 9 -10.10 12.87 -43.36
C LEU A 9 -10.92 11.60 -43.65
N PHE A 10 -10.31 10.53 -44.17
CA PHE A 10 -10.97 9.23 -44.40
C PHE A 10 -10.78 8.22 -43.26
N LEU A 11 -10.12 8.63 -42.16
CA LEU A 11 -9.99 7.84 -40.94
C LEU A 11 -11.10 8.08 -39.91
N SER A 12 -12.08 8.96 -40.19
CA SER A 12 -13.13 9.32 -39.22
C SER A 12 -14.52 8.72 -39.46
N PHE A 13 -14.70 7.81 -40.43
CA PHE A 13 -15.96 7.09 -40.61
C PHE A 13 -15.76 5.62 -41.01
N TYR A 14 -14.76 4.95 -40.43
CA TYR A 14 -14.94 3.52 -40.21
C TYR A 14 -15.96 3.39 -39.08
N SER A 15 -17.09 2.75 -39.38
CA SER A 15 -18.08 2.32 -38.41
C SER A 15 -17.35 1.77 -37.19
N VAL A 16 -17.40 2.51 -36.09
CA VAL A 16 -16.94 2.05 -34.78
C VAL A 16 -17.75 0.79 -34.52
N LYS A 17 -17.12 -0.39 -34.61
CA LYS A 17 -17.71 -1.62 -34.06
C LYS A 17 -18.23 -1.25 -32.68
N ALA A 18 -19.47 -1.59 -32.36
CA ALA A 18 -20.03 -1.34 -31.03
C ALA A 18 -19.01 -1.81 -30.00
N GLN A 19 -18.37 -0.85 -29.33
CA GLN A 19 -17.32 -1.09 -28.37
C GLN A 19 -17.88 -0.63 -27.03
N ILE A 20 -17.99 -1.55 -26.09
CA ILE A 20 -18.45 -1.22 -24.74
C ILE A 20 -17.23 -0.72 -23.97
N GLN A 21 -17.38 0.48 -23.41
CA GLN A 21 -16.43 1.04 -22.47
C GLN A 21 -16.97 0.84 -21.06
N ILE A 22 -16.21 0.12 -20.24
CA ILE A 22 -16.54 -0.13 -18.84
C ILE A 22 -15.65 0.78 -18.01
N ASN A 23 -16.29 1.71 -17.29
CA ASN A 23 -15.58 2.73 -16.53
C ASN A 23 -15.26 2.25 -15.12
N TYR A 24 -14.10 2.68 -14.63
CA TYR A 24 -13.70 2.43 -13.26
C TYR A 24 -14.60 3.19 -12.27
N GLN A 25 -15.00 2.50 -11.20
CA GLN A 25 -15.87 3.02 -10.15
C GLN A 25 -15.07 3.15 -8.83
N ASP A 26 -14.90 4.39 -8.35
CA ASP A 26 -14.25 4.62 -7.06
C ASP A 26 -15.10 4.12 -5.90
N ASN A 27 -16.43 4.28 -6.01
CA ASN A 27 -17.43 3.77 -5.10
C ASN A 27 -18.11 2.56 -5.74
N SER A 28 -17.91 1.38 -5.16
CA SER A 28 -18.50 0.14 -5.64
C SER A 28 -20.03 0.20 -5.53
N PRO A 29 -20.77 -0.13 -6.62
CA PRO A 29 -22.22 -0.31 -6.55
C PRO A 29 -22.61 -1.36 -5.50
N LYS A 30 -23.71 -1.13 -4.80
CA LYS A 30 -24.38 -2.18 -4.03
C LYS A 30 -25.15 -3.06 -4.99
N ILE A 31 -25.26 -4.34 -4.65
CA ILE A 31 -26.03 -5.31 -5.42
C ILE A 31 -27.32 -5.54 -4.63
N ASP A 32 -28.31 -4.69 -4.88
CA ASP A 32 -29.60 -4.69 -4.18
C ASP A 32 -30.82 -4.58 -5.11
N GLY A 33 -30.58 -4.53 -6.43
CA GLY A 33 -31.62 -4.50 -7.46
C GLY A 33 -32.18 -3.09 -7.70
N GLU A 34 -31.51 -2.05 -7.20
CA GLU A 34 -31.96 -0.67 -7.29
C GLU A 34 -31.03 0.19 -8.16
N LEU A 35 -31.59 1.08 -8.98
CA LEU A 35 -30.81 1.84 -9.98
C LEU A 35 -30.04 3.04 -9.41
N ASN A 36 -30.09 3.30 -8.10
CA ASN A 36 -29.51 4.51 -7.49
C ASN A 36 -28.00 4.61 -7.66
N ASP A 37 -27.30 3.48 -7.73
CA ASP A 37 -25.84 3.45 -7.86
C ASP A 37 -25.38 3.59 -9.32
N TRP A 38 -26.33 3.66 -10.26
CA TRP A 38 -26.10 3.75 -11.71
C TRP A 38 -26.63 5.08 -12.25
N PRO A 39 -25.86 6.18 -12.10
CA PRO A 39 -26.34 7.54 -12.38
C PRO A 39 -26.77 7.75 -13.85
N SER A 40 -26.29 6.92 -14.76
CA SER A 40 -26.86 6.81 -16.11
C SER A 40 -26.72 5.38 -16.65
N VAL A 41 -27.84 4.75 -16.97
CA VAL A 41 -27.84 3.50 -17.74
C VAL A 41 -27.51 3.85 -19.20
N ASN A 42 -26.27 3.56 -19.62
CA ASN A 42 -25.63 4.20 -20.78
C ASN A 42 -25.92 3.53 -22.12
N TYR A 43 -26.29 2.26 -22.11
CA TYR A 43 -26.53 1.48 -23.32
C TYR A 43 -27.98 1.02 -23.40
N SER A 44 -28.49 0.86 -24.61
CA SER A 44 -29.81 0.27 -24.82
C SER A 44 -29.93 -0.38 -26.19
N PHE A 45 -30.68 -1.46 -26.26
CA PHE A 45 -31.19 -1.99 -27.52
C PHE A 45 -32.60 -2.53 -27.34
N LYS A 46 -33.30 -2.65 -28.46
CA LYS A 46 -34.58 -3.34 -28.54
C LYS A 46 -34.36 -4.65 -29.26
N GLN A 47 -34.98 -5.71 -28.76
CA GLN A 47 -35.03 -6.97 -29.46
C GLN A 47 -35.92 -6.84 -30.70
N THR A 48 -35.37 -7.21 -31.85
CA THR A 48 -35.95 -7.17 -33.18
C THR A 48 -35.70 -8.48 -33.92
N SER A 49 -36.03 -9.62 -33.29
CA SER A 49 -35.63 -10.90 -33.87
C SER A 49 -36.35 -11.12 -35.21
N HIS A 50 -35.73 -11.86 -36.12
CA HIS A 50 -36.33 -12.14 -37.43
C HIS A 50 -37.62 -12.98 -37.37
N GLN A 51 -37.88 -13.66 -36.25
CA GLN A 51 -39.02 -14.58 -36.10
C GLN A 51 -40.10 -14.04 -35.17
N VAL A 52 -39.74 -13.23 -34.16
CA VAL A 52 -40.63 -12.67 -33.14
C VAL A 52 -40.20 -11.25 -32.80
N LYS A 53 -41.13 -10.29 -32.81
CA LYS A 53 -40.88 -8.92 -32.37
C LYS A 53 -41.25 -8.79 -30.89
N SER A 54 -40.27 -8.98 -30.01
CA SER A 54 -40.43 -8.54 -28.62
C SER A 54 -40.55 -7.01 -28.58
N PRO A 55 -41.53 -6.44 -27.85
CA PRO A 55 -41.60 -5.01 -27.61
C PRO A 55 -40.53 -4.54 -26.59
N ASN A 56 -39.80 -5.47 -25.97
CA ASN A 56 -39.00 -5.22 -24.78
C ASN A 56 -37.77 -4.38 -25.09
N VAL A 57 -37.45 -3.52 -24.14
CA VAL A 57 -36.31 -2.59 -24.24
C VAL A 57 -35.38 -2.89 -23.09
N LEU A 58 -34.18 -3.37 -23.41
CA LEU A 58 -33.10 -3.49 -22.45
C LEU A 58 -32.31 -2.19 -22.41
N ARG A 59 -32.07 -1.72 -21.19
CA ARG A 59 -31.06 -0.72 -20.87
C ARG A 59 -30.03 -1.35 -19.95
N TYR A 60 -28.76 -1.09 -20.17
CA TYR A 60 -27.71 -1.66 -19.34
C TYR A 60 -26.52 -0.72 -19.15
N ASP A 61 -25.75 -0.99 -18.11
CA ASP A 61 -24.48 -0.33 -17.85
C ASP A 61 -23.53 -1.29 -17.13
N PHE A 62 -22.25 -1.00 -17.24
CA PHE A 62 -21.19 -1.80 -16.61
C PHE A 62 -20.18 -0.89 -15.92
N GLY A 63 -19.65 -1.36 -14.80
CA GLY A 63 -18.60 -0.69 -14.05
C GLY A 63 -17.55 -1.70 -13.58
N PHE A 64 -16.39 -1.21 -13.14
CA PHE A 64 -15.43 -2.09 -12.48
C PHE A 64 -14.64 -1.41 -11.38
N ASP A 65 -14.13 -2.21 -10.46
CA ASP A 65 -13.07 -1.79 -9.55
C ASP A 65 -11.92 -2.82 -9.56
N GLU A 66 -11.03 -2.77 -8.57
CA GLU A 66 -9.89 -3.68 -8.51
C GLU A 66 -10.26 -5.14 -8.21
N THR A 67 -11.50 -5.41 -7.80
CA THR A 67 -11.95 -6.71 -7.28
C THR A 67 -13.08 -7.31 -8.12
N TYR A 68 -13.98 -6.46 -8.63
CA TYR A 68 -15.18 -6.92 -9.31
C TYR A 68 -15.43 -6.19 -10.64
N LEU A 69 -16.05 -6.94 -11.55
CA LEU A 69 -16.85 -6.44 -12.66
C LEU A 69 -18.30 -6.28 -12.16
N TYR A 70 -18.92 -5.14 -12.41
CA TYR A 70 -20.30 -4.83 -12.07
C TYR A 70 -21.14 -4.70 -13.34
N GLY A 71 -22.41 -5.09 -13.27
CA GLY A 71 -23.36 -4.82 -14.33
C GLY A 71 -24.78 -4.65 -13.81
N VAL A 72 -25.56 -3.88 -14.56
CA VAL A 72 -26.99 -3.69 -14.34
C VAL A 72 -27.75 -3.83 -15.65
N PHE A 73 -28.90 -4.50 -15.58
CA PHE A 73 -29.87 -4.63 -16.66
C PHE A 73 -31.22 -4.10 -16.17
N GLN A 74 -31.81 -3.16 -16.89
CA GLN A 74 -33.18 -2.69 -16.70
C GLN A 74 -33.99 -3.05 -17.94
N ILE A 75 -34.99 -3.90 -17.76
CA ILE A 75 -35.86 -4.38 -18.82
C ILE A 75 -37.23 -3.76 -18.62
N LYS A 76 -37.78 -3.17 -19.69
CA LYS A 76 -39.21 -2.86 -19.75
C LYS A 76 -39.92 -4.03 -20.38
N ASP A 77 -40.64 -4.76 -19.55
CA ASP A 77 -41.41 -5.93 -19.91
C ASP A 77 -42.83 -5.76 -19.39
N LYS A 78 -43.83 -6.13 -20.19
CA LYS A 78 -45.24 -5.97 -19.81
C LYS A 78 -45.85 -7.24 -19.25
N GLN A 79 -45.12 -8.34 -19.36
CA GLN A 79 -45.59 -9.65 -18.97
C GLN A 79 -44.38 -10.40 -18.44
N LEU A 80 -44.50 -10.93 -17.22
CA LEU A 80 -43.42 -11.65 -16.55
C LEU A 80 -43.73 -13.14 -16.48
N THR A 81 -42.85 -13.94 -17.05
CA THR A 81 -43.02 -15.37 -17.29
C THR A 81 -41.95 -16.18 -16.54
N ASP A 82 -42.38 -17.04 -15.62
CA ASP A 82 -41.56 -17.95 -14.79
C ASP A 82 -42.06 -19.40 -14.96
N LEU A 83 -41.59 -20.09 -15.99
CA LEU A 83 -42.02 -21.44 -16.37
C LEU A 83 -41.02 -22.54 -15.97
N ALA A 84 -39.76 -22.19 -15.79
CA ALA A 84 -38.68 -23.12 -15.48
C ALA A 84 -38.81 -23.64 -14.04
N LYS A 85 -39.05 -24.96 -13.91
CA LYS A 85 -39.15 -25.61 -12.59
C LYS A 85 -37.79 -25.99 -12.02
N ASP A 86 -36.81 -26.23 -12.88
CA ASP A 86 -35.46 -26.66 -12.54
C ASP A 86 -34.46 -25.50 -12.66
N LYS A 87 -34.03 -24.98 -11.51
CA LYS A 87 -33.28 -23.71 -11.45
C LYS A 87 -31.76 -23.90 -11.41
N ASN A 88 -31.28 -24.99 -10.80
CA ASN A 88 -29.85 -25.18 -10.51
C ASN A 88 -29.11 -25.95 -11.60
N GLY A 89 -28.49 -25.24 -12.54
CA GLY A 89 -27.65 -25.85 -13.57
C GLY A 89 -28.40 -26.33 -14.80
N SER A 90 -29.61 -25.84 -14.98
CA SER A 90 -30.43 -26.16 -16.13
C SER A 90 -30.37 -25.03 -17.15
N PRO A 91 -30.19 -25.32 -18.45
CA PRO A 91 -30.34 -24.32 -19.49
C PRO A 91 -31.80 -23.87 -19.61
N ARG A 92 -32.75 -24.57 -18.96
CA ARG A 92 -34.18 -24.23 -18.98
C ARG A 92 -34.50 -22.93 -18.27
N LEU A 93 -33.56 -22.37 -17.52
CA LEU A 93 -33.72 -21.03 -16.95
C LEU A 93 -33.94 -19.96 -18.04
N THR A 94 -33.57 -20.23 -19.30
CA THR A 94 -33.88 -19.35 -20.45
C THR A 94 -35.37 -19.29 -20.80
N PHE A 95 -36.20 -20.17 -20.24
CA PHE A 95 -37.67 -20.13 -20.38
C PHE A 95 -38.36 -19.26 -19.35
N ASN A 96 -37.58 -18.59 -18.51
CA ASN A 96 -38.04 -17.48 -17.70
C ASN A 96 -37.59 -16.19 -18.37
N ASP A 97 -38.32 -15.11 -18.10
CA ASP A 97 -37.82 -13.80 -18.48
C ASP A 97 -36.51 -13.51 -17.76
N GLY A 98 -35.57 -12.97 -18.49
CA GLY A 98 -34.24 -12.79 -17.95
C GLY A 98 -33.22 -12.35 -18.98
N ILE A 99 -31.97 -12.50 -18.57
CA ILE A 99 -30.80 -12.09 -19.33
C ILE A 99 -29.83 -13.24 -19.42
N GLU A 100 -29.26 -13.41 -20.61
CA GLU A 100 -28.04 -14.16 -20.80
C GLU A 100 -26.88 -13.19 -20.97
N PHE A 101 -25.85 -13.35 -20.16
CA PHE A 101 -24.63 -12.57 -20.22
C PHE A 101 -23.46 -13.48 -20.62
N TYR A 102 -22.78 -13.11 -21.70
CA TYR A 102 -21.66 -13.84 -22.25
C TYR A 102 -20.37 -13.07 -22.04
N ILE A 103 -19.29 -13.78 -21.72
CA ILE A 103 -17.96 -13.18 -21.59
C ILE A 103 -16.88 -14.09 -22.18
N ASP A 104 -16.16 -13.54 -23.15
CA ASP A 104 -14.94 -14.11 -23.74
C ASP A 104 -13.74 -13.58 -22.95
N THR A 105 -13.21 -14.40 -22.04
CA THR A 105 -12.28 -13.90 -21.00
C THR A 105 -10.87 -13.68 -21.54
N GLN A 106 -10.45 -14.46 -22.55
CA GLN A 106 -9.13 -14.35 -23.19
C GLN A 106 -9.14 -13.51 -24.48
N ASN A 107 -10.30 -13.03 -24.92
CA ASN A 107 -10.48 -12.28 -26.16
C ASN A 107 -10.10 -13.08 -27.42
N ASN A 108 -10.15 -14.41 -27.36
CA ASN A 108 -9.70 -15.35 -28.40
C ASN A 108 -10.85 -15.94 -29.23
N SER A 109 -12.07 -15.95 -28.67
CA SER A 109 -13.24 -16.55 -29.31
C SER A 109 -13.69 -15.84 -30.57
N LYS A 110 -14.21 -16.64 -31.51
CA LYS A 110 -14.66 -16.18 -32.84
C LYS A 110 -16.16 -16.39 -33.04
N THR A 111 -16.61 -17.63 -33.00
CA THR A 111 -17.99 -18.03 -33.37
C THR A 111 -18.65 -18.96 -32.35
N VAL A 112 -17.86 -19.52 -31.44
CA VAL A 112 -18.31 -20.38 -30.33
C VAL A 112 -17.47 -20.03 -29.12
N MET A 113 -17.99 -20.29 -27.93
CA MET A 113 -17.29 -20.11 -26.67
C MET A 113 -16.17 -21.14 -26.50
N ASP A 114 -14.98 -20.67 -26.14
CA ASP A 114 -13.84 -21.50 -25.73
C ASP A 114 -14.01 -21.96 -24.27
N ASP A 115 -13.24 -22.95 -23.81
CA ASP A 115 -13.38 -23.57 -22.46
C ASP A 115 -13.26 -22.58 -21.28
N ASP A 116 -12.70 -21.41 -21.55
CA ASP A 116 -12.49 -20.31 -20.61
C ASP A 116 -13.52 -19.17 -20.71
N ASP A 117 -14.49 -19.32 -21.61
CA ASP A 117 -15.60 -18.37 -21.77
C ASP A 117 -16.80 -18.81 -20.92
N TYR A 118 -17.61 -17.83 -20.54
CA TYR A 118 -18.77 -18.09 -19.68
C TYR A 118 -20.07 -17.56 -20.29
N GLN A 119 -21.14 -18.31 -20.05
CA GLN A 119 -22.53 -17.90 -20.23
C GLN A 119 -23.18 -17.91 -18.85
N LEU A 120 -23.81 -16.80 -18.50
CA LEU A 120 -24.52 -16.61 -17.26
C LEU A 120 -25.98 -16.35 -17.59
N ILE A 121 -26.88 -17.21 -17.13
CA ILE A 121 -28.31 -17.09 -17.34
C ILE A 121 -28.93 -16.63 -16.02
N MET A 122 -29.50 -15.44 -16.02
CA MET A 122 -30.07 -14.76 -14.86
C MET A 122 -31.54 -14.46 -15.12
N ASP A 123 -32.45 -15.04 -14.34
CA ASP A 123 -33.87 -14.71 -14.47
C ASP A 123 -34.28 -13.53 -13.56
N PHE A 124 -35.43 -12.92 -13.84
CA PHE A 124 -35.95 -11.81 -13.04
C PHE A 124 -36.26 -12.21 -11.59
N MET A 125 -36.41 -13.51 -11.32
CA MET A 125 -36.65 -14.08 -9.99
C MET A 125 -35.37 -14.28 -9.17
N GLY A 126 -34.20 -13.89 -9.68
CA GLY A 126 -32.92 -13.95 -8.97
C GLY A 126 -32.25 -15.32 -9.00
N ASN A 127 -32.66 -16.19 -9.91
CA ASN A 127 -32.02 -17.48 -10.15
C ASN A 127 -30.88 -17.30 -11.15
N LEU A 128 -29.84 -18.12 -10.98
CA LEU A 128 -28.61 -18.06 -11.77
C LEU A 128 -28.21 -19.47 -12.20
N THR A 129 -27.86 -19.63 -13.47
CA THR A 129 -27.07 -20.77 -13.93
C THR A 129 -25.86 -20.29 -14.72
N VAL A 130 -24.71 -20.92 -14.47
CA VAL A 130 -23.44 -20.62 -15.14
C VAL A 130 -22.98 -21.82 -15.95
N PHE A 131 -22.60 -21.54 -17.20
CA PHE A 131 -22.05 -22.49 -18.15
C PHE A 131 -20.67 -22.03 -18.62
N ARG A 132 -19.84 -22.98 -19.05
CA ARG A 132 -18.57 -22.72 -19.73
C ARG A 132 -18.62 -23.19 -21.17
N GLY A 133 -17.77 -22.62 -22.02
CA GLY A 133 -17.51 -23.20 -23.33
C GLY A 133 -16.90 -24.61 -23.21
N GLY A 134 -16.95 -25.37 -24.31
CA GLY A 134 -16.60 -26.78 -24.32
C GLY A 134 -16.42 -27.34 -25.75
N ASP A 135 -15.54 -28.34 -25.89
CA ASP A 135 -15.12 -28.94 -27.16
C ASP A 135 -16.29 -29.31 -28.12
N LYS A 136 -16.00 -29.24 -29.42
CA LYS A 136 -16.92 -29.26 -30.60
C LYS A 136 -17.89 -30.44 -30.71
N TYR A 137 -17.87 -31.38 -29.79
CA TYR A 137 -18.67 -32.60 -29.78
C TYR A 137 -19.84 -32.58 -28.78
N LEU A 138 -19.97 -31.53 -27.97
CA LEU A 138 -21.14 -31.32 -27.08
C LEU A 138 -22.20 -30.39 -27.70
N LEU A 139 -21.90 -29.82 -28.87
CA LEU A 139 -22.70 -28.84 -29.60
C LEU A 139 -23.60 -29.46 -30.65
N LYS A 140 -24.42 -30.45 -30.26
CA LYS A 140 -25.60 -30.75 -31.07
C LYS A 140 -26.74 -29.91 -30.52
N VAL A 141 -27.16 -28.94 -31.32
CA VAL A 141 -28.42 -28.18 -31.14
C VAL A 141 -29.60 -29.14 -30.87
N GLU A 142 -29.49 -30.39 -31.34
CA GLU A 142 -30.45 -31.48 -31.12
C GLU A 142 -30.62 -31.90 -29.65
N ASP A 143 -29.61 -31.68 -28.78
CA ASP A 143 -29.65 -32.10 -27.36
C ASP A 143 -29.64 -30.92 -26.36
N TYR A 144 -29.32 -29.69 -26.80
CA TYR A 144 -29.34 -28.47 -25.98
C TYR A 144 -28.53 -28.51 -24.65
N LYS A 145 -27.52 -29.38 -24.54
CA LYS A 145 -26.73 -29.55 -23.31
C LYS A 145 -25.43 -28.73 -23.37
N VAL A 146 -25.48 -27.48 -22.94
CA VAL A 146 -24.24 -26.76 -22.58
C VAL A 146 -23.70 -27.39 -21.28
N PRO A 147 -22.41 -27.75 -21.18
CA PRO A 147 -21.88 -28.34 -19.97
C PRO A 147 -22.00 -27.35 -18.80
N LYS A 148 -22.83 -27.71 -17.81
CA LYS A 148 -22.92 -26.95 -16.56
C LYS A 148 -21.51 -26.77 -16.01
N ASP A 149 -21.21 -25.57 -15.51
CA ASP A 149 -20.02 -25.41 -14.69
C ASP A 149 -20.22 -26.21 -13.39
N THR A 150 -19.77 -27.47 -13.39
CA THR A 150 -19.82 -28.35 -12.23
C THR A 150 -18.78 -27.97 -11.16
N VAL A 151 -17.93 -26.97 -11.48
CA VAL A 151 -16.99 -26.33 -10.56
C VAL A 151 -17.65 -25.13 -9.86
N THR A 152 -18.97 -24.96 -10.01
CA THR A 152 -19.86 -23.88 -9.50
C THR A 152 -19.55 -23.35 -8.10
N ASN A 153 -18.96 -24.16 -7.21
CA ASN A 153 -18.43 -23.71 -5.92
C ASN A 153 -17.27 -22.67 -6.01
N HIS A 154 -16.76 -22.34 -7.20
CA HIS A 154 -15.68 -21.36 -7.42
C HIS A 154 -16.09 -20.12 -8.21
N PHE A 155 -17.27 -20.08 -8.84
CA PHE A 155 -17.70 -18.90 -9.59
C PHE A 155 -18.31 -17.89 -8.62
N ILE A 156 -17.48 -16.97 -8.11
CA ILE A 156 -17.85 -16.01 -7.07
C ILE A 156 -18.55 -14.82 -7.73
N MET A 157 -19.87 -14.76 -7.55
CA MET A 157 -20.75 -13.70 -8.04
C MET A 157 -21.86 -13.42 -7.02
N ASP A 158 -22.29 -12.17 -6.94
CA ASP A 158 -23.53 -11.79 -6.28
C ASP A 158 -24.54 -11.29 -7.31
N LEU A 159 -25.83 -11.56 -7.05
CA LEU A 159 -26.96 -11.24 -7.91
C LEU A 159 -28.10 -10.70 -7.05
N ALA A 160 -28.72 -9.60 -7.48
CA ALA A 160 -29.94 -9.08 -6.90
C ALA A 160 -30.91 -8.71 -8.03
N THR A 161 -32.20 -8.94 -7.80
CA THR A 161 -33.24 -8.59 -8.75
C THR A 161 -34.36 -7.83 -8.08
N ARG A 162 -35.05 -7.00 -8.86
CA ARG A 162 -36.26 -6.31 -8.47
C ARG A 162 -37.22 -6.27 -9.65
N PHE A 163 -38.46 -6.64 -9.45
CA PHE A 163 -39.50 -6.56 -10.48
C PHE A 163 -40.78 -5.97 -9.89
N GLU A 164 -41.62 -5.43 -10.77
CA GLU A 164 -42.93 -4.87 -10.41
C GLU A 164 -43.99 -5.51 -11.31
N GLY A 165 -44.91 -6.27 -10.71
CA GLY A 165 -45.90 -7.02 -11.47
C GLY A 165 -46.39 -8.30 -10.83
N THR A 166 -47.07 -9.12 -11.63
CA THR A 166 -47.40 -10.51 -11.30
C THR A 166 -46.70 -11.47 -12.25
N THR A 167 -46.47 -12.71 -11.80
CA THR A 167 -45.84 -13.73 -12.63
C THR A 167 -46.89 -14.63 -13.27
N ASN A 168 -46.63 -15.05 -14.50
CA ASN A 168 -47.45 -15.97 -15.27
C ASN A 168 -48.91 -15.53 -15.44
N ASN A 169 -49.15 -14.24 -15.66
CA ASN A 169 -50.49 -13.67 -15.69
C ASN A 169 -50.68 -12.71 -16.88
N GLU A 170 -51.29 -13.20 -17.95
CA GLU A 170 -51.54 -12.42 -19.16
C GLU A 170 -52.55 -11.26 -19.00
N ALA A 171 -53.29 -11.22 -17.89
CA ALA A 171 -54.26 -10.17 -17.62
C ALA A 171 -53.66 -8.94 -16.90
N ASP A 172 -52.43 -9.05 -16.39
CA ASP A 172 -51.70 -7.94 -15.77
C ASP A 172 -50.81 -7.22 -16.80
N ILE A 173 -50.42 -5.98 -16.50
CA ILE A 173 -49.43 -5.24 -17.27
C ILE A 173 -48.32 -4.85 -16.33
N ASP A 174 -47.22 -5.60 -16.42
CA ASP A 174 -46.03 -5.39 -15.61
C ASP A 174 -45.24 -4.17 -16.07
N SER A 175 -44.37 -3.66 -15.19
CA SER A 175 -43.45 -2.55 -15.51
C SER A 175 -42.08 -3.05 -15.98
N GLY A 176 -41.78 -4.33 -15.75
CA GLY A 176 -40.53 -5.00 -16.04
C GLY A 176 -39.69 -5.27 -14.78
N TYR A 177 -38.38 -5.40 -14.98
CA TYR A 177 -37.46 -5.85 -13.94
C TYR A 177 -36.06 -5.25 -14.06
N VAL A 178 -35.33 -5.30 -12.96
CA VAL A 178 -33.94 -4.91 -12.80
C VAL A 178 -33.16 -6.12 -12.33
N ILE A 179 -32.00 -6.35 -12.95
CA ILE A 179 -31.00 -7.33 -12.52
C ILE A 179 -29.70 -6.59 -12.28
N GLU A 180 -29.14 -6.72 -11.08
CA GLU A 180 -27.81 -6.23 -10.72
C GLU A 180 -26.90 -7.39 -10.35
N PHE A 181 -25.64 -7.27 -10.75
CA PHE A 181 -24.66 -8.27 -10.39
C PHE A 181 -23.26 -7.69 -10.18
N ARG A 182 -22.45 -8.47 -9.45
CA ARG A 182 -20.99 -8.33 -9.50
C ARG A 182 -20.31 -9.69 -9.62
N ILE A 183 -19.29 -9.78 -10.46
CA ILE A 183 -18.47 -10.98 -10.66
C ILE A 183 -17.06 -10.67 -10.20
N SER A 184 -16.45 -11.54 -9.39
CA SER A 184 -15.05 -11.37 -9.02
C SER A 184 -14.15 -11.53 -10.24
N TRP A 185 -13.20 -10.61 -10.42
CA TRP A 185 -12.19 -10.74 -11.48
C TRP A 185 -11.38 -12.05 -11.38
N ALA A 186 -11.20 -12.56 -10.16
CA ALA A 186 -10.56 -13.84 -9.92
C ALA A 186 -11.36 -15.02 -10.48
N ALA A 187 -12.70 -14.95 -10.45
CA ALA A 187 -13.57 -15.99 -11.03
C ALA A 187 -13.46 -16.03 -12.55
N LEU A 188 -13.24 -14.87 -13.18
CA LEU A 188 -13.03 -14.74 -14.63
C LEU A 188 -11.59 -15.00 -15.06
N GLY A 189 -10.63 -15.12 -14.13
CA GLY A 189 -9.21 -15.23 -14.47
C GLY A 189 -8.61 -13.95 -15.10
N ILE A 190 -9.30 -12.82 -15.02
CA ILE A 190 -8.87 -11.54 -15.60
C ILE A 190 -8.17 -10.69 -14.54
N ARG A 191 -7.10 -9.99 -14.92
CA ARG A 191 -6.47 -8.96 -14.07
C ARG A 191 -6.87 -7.58 -14.57
N PRO A 192 -7.74 -6.85 -13.87
CA PRO A 192 -8.25 -5.57 -14.36
C PRO A 192 -7.14 -4.52 -14.38
N HIS A 193 -7.05 -3.80 -15.49
CA HIS A 193 -6.24 -2.60 -15.62
C HIS A 193 -6.79 -1.72 -16.76
N GLU A 194 -6.47 -0.43 -16.73
CA GLU A 194 -6.86 0.50 -17.79
C GLU A 194 -6.36 0.02 -19.15
N GLY A 195 -7.26 -0.04 -20.13
CA GLY A 195 -6.97 -0.55 -21.47
C GLY A 195 -7.04 -2.08 -21.61
N GLN A 196 -7.30 -2.85 -20.54
CA GLN A 196 -7.59 -4.28 -20.65
C GLN A 196 -8.78 -4.48 -21.60
N THR A 197 -8.66 -5.44 -22.52
CA THR A 197 -9.72 -5.77 -23.49
C THR A 197 -10.19 -7.20 -23.35
N PHE A 198 -11.45 -7.43 -23.63
CA PHE A 198 -12.13 -8.72 -23.70
C PHE A 198 -13.39 -8.56 -24.56
N LYS A 199 -14.22 -9.59 -24.69
CA LYS A 199 -15.49 -9.44 -25.39
C LYS A 199 -16.65 -9.88 -24.51
N ILE A 200 -17.80 -9.27 -24.72
CA ILE A 200 -19.05 -9.64 -24.07
C ILE A 200 -20.18 -9.72 -25.08
N ASP A 201 -21.25 -10.40 -24.72
CA ASP A 201 -22.55 -10.21 -25.36
C ASP A 201 -23.67 -10.31 -24.32
N VAL A 202 -24.85 -9.77 -24.65
CA VAL A 202 -26.03 -9.77 -23.78
C VAL A 202 -27.24 -10.12 -24.61
N CYS A 203 -28.00 -11.13 -24.19
CA CYS A 203 -29.27 -11.52 -24.80
C CYS A 203 -30.43 -11.35 -23.82
N ILE A 204 -31.59 -10.95 -24.34
CA ILE A 204 -32.85 -10.90 -23.59
C ILE A 204 -33.60 -12.21 -23.82
N ASN A 205 -34.10 -12.79 -22.74
CA ASN A 205 -35.06 -13.89 -22.78
C ASN A 205 -36.44 -13.30 -22.51
N ASP A 206 -37.35 -13.48 -23.47
CA ASP A 206 -38.75 -13.03 -23.43
C ASP A 206 -39.66 -14.24 -23.69
N ALA A 207 -40.27 -14.75 -22.62
CA ALA A 207 -41.01 -16.01 -22.57
C ALA A 207 -42.52 -15.82 -22.73
N ASP A 208 -42.98 -14.60 -23.00
CA ASP A 208 -44.38 -14.22 -23.16
C ASP A 208 -45.17 -15.16 -24.09
N GLU A 209 -44.58 -15.54 -25.23
CA GLU A 209 -45.24 -16.40 -26.22
C GLU A 209 -45.55 -17.82 -25.71
N TYR A 210 -45.13 -18.15 -24.49
CA TYR A 210 -45.17 -19.49 -23.91
C TYR A 210 -46.00 -19.60 -22.62
N LEU A 211 -46.68 -18.54 -22.19
CA LEU A 211 -47.57 -18.61 -21.02
C LEU A 211 -48.66 -19.68 -21.13
N ASP A 212 -49.11 -19.96 -22.35
CA ASP A 212 -50.12 -20.98 -22.64
C ASP A 212 -49.56 -22.42 -22.73
N ILE A 213 -48.23 -22.63 -22.79
CA ILE A 213 -47.66 -23.98 -22.70
C ILE A 213 -47.48 -24.40 -21.25
N ARG A 214 -47.98 -25.59 -20.93
CA ARG A 214 -47.72 -26.27 -19.65
C ARG A 214 -46.21 -26.24 -19.36
N PRO A 215 -45.78 -26.19 -18.08
CA PRO A 215 -44.37 -26.19 -17.73
C PRO A 215 -43.67 -27.35 -18.44
N LEU A 216 -42.69 -27.01 -19.30
CA LEU A 216 -41.98 -27.95 -20.14
C LEU A 216 -41.37 -29.05 -19.27
N SER A 217 -41.72 -30.30 -19.53
CA SER A 217 -41.09 -31.47 -18.91
C SER A 217 -39.66 -31.65 -19.41
N GLU A 218 -38.79 -32.35 -18.68
CA GLU A 218 -37.39 -32.60 -19.06
C GLU A 218 -37.22 -33.23 -20.46
N GLU A 219 -38.29 -33.84 -20.98
CA GLU A 219 -38.35 -34.54 -22.27
C GLU A 219 -38.82 -33.65 -23.44
N ASP A 220 -39.41 -32.49 -23.15
CA ASP A 220 -39.93 -31.58 -24.18
C ASP A 220 -38.80 -30.86 -24.93
N MET A 221 -38.91 -30.79 -26.26
CA MET A 221 -37.99 -30.02 -27.10
C MET A 221 -38.16 -28.52 -26.86
N ILE A 222 -37.05 -27.79 -26.84
CA ILE A 222 -37.01 -26.33 -26.72
C ILE A 222 -37.67 -25.71 -27.98
N PRO A 223 -38.77 -24.95 -27.86
CA PRO A 223 -39.37 -24.27 -29.00
C PRO A 223 -38.43 -23.19 -29.59
N ASN A 224 -38.63 -22.85 -30.87
CA ASN A 224 -37.87 -21.78 -31.54
C ASN A 224 -38.20 -20.43 -30.88
N TYR A 225 -37.24 -19.88 -30.16
CA TYR A 225 -37.45 -18.77 -29.26
C TYR A 225 -36.89 -17.44 -29.80
N ALA A 226 -37.47 -16.34 -29.34
CA ALA A 226 -36.97 -15.01 -29.61
C ALA A 226 -35.72 -14.74 -28.76
N PHE A 227 -34.53 -14.91 -29.33
CA PHE A 227 -33.28 -14.45 -28.71
C PHE A 227 -32.69 -13.31 -29.53
N GLU A 228 -32.27 -12.22 -28.90
CA GLU A 228 -31.48 -11.20 -29.58
C GLU A 228 -30.37 -10.63 -28.73
N SER A 229 -29.16 -10.68 -29.28
CA SER A 229 -27.96 -10.14 -28.68
C SER A 229 -27.75 -8.65 -28.98
N ILE A 230 -26.74 -8.02 -28.37
CA ILE A 230 -26.37 -6.60 -28.61
C ILE A 230 -26.21 -6.31 -30.11
N ASN A 231 -25.72 -7.29 -30.87
CA ASN A 231 -25.45 -7.18 -32.30
C ASN A 231 -26.63 -7.58 -33.19
N LYS A 232 -27.82 -7.74 -32.61
CA LYS A 232 -29.05 -8.12 -33.31
C LYS A 232 -29.00 -9.48 -33.99
N LYS A 233 -28.27 -10.43 -33.42
CA LYS A 233 -28.24 -11.82 -33.89
C LYS A 233 -28.78 -12.76 -32.83
N THR A 234 -29.35 -13.86 -33.31
CA THR A 234 -29.85 -14.97 -32.50
C THR A 234 -28.72 -15.95 -32.26
N ASP A 235 -28.45 -16.28 -31.01
CA ASP A 235 -27.53 -17.33 -30.64
C ASP A 235 -27.93 -17.95 -29.31
N PHE A 236 -28.53 -19.14 -29.37
CA PHE A 236 -28.76 -19.92 -28.17
C PHE A 236 -27.42 -20.50 -27.67
N GLY A 237 -26.93 -19.98 -26.54
CA GLY A 237 -25.73 -20.47 -25.87
C GLY A 237 -24.39 -20.11 -26.52
N PHE A 238 -24.36 -19.56 -27.74
CA PHE A 238 -23.11 -19.38 -28.50
C PHE A 238 -23.08 -18.11 -29.35
N PRO A 239 -22.59 -16.98 -28.81
CA PRO A 239 -22.57 -15.71 -29.51
C PRO A 239 -21.84 -15.80 -30.86
N ASN A 240 -22.58 -15.60 -31.94
CA ASN A 240 -22.03 -15.60 -33.29
C ASN A 240 -21.28 -14.28 -33.58
N ASN A 241 -21.52 -13.24 -32.80
CA ASN A 241 -20.77 -11.98 -32.85
C ASN A 241 -20.56 -11.45 -31.45
N TRP A 242 -19.31 -11.18 -31.15
CA TRP A 242 -18.92 -10.66 -29.88
C TRP A 242 -18.80 -9.13 -29.91
N THR A 243 -19.19 -8.49 -28.81
CA THR A 243 -19.02 -7.04 -28.61
C THR A 243 -17.69 -6.77 -27.95
N ALA A 244 -16.79 -6.07 -28.67
CA ALA A 244 -15.48 -5.72 -28.14
C ALA A 244 -15.64 -4.80 -26.92
N THR A 245 -14.90 -5.08 -25.85
CA THR A 245 -15.03 -4.39 -24.58
C THR A 245 -13.68 -3.97 -24.06
N SER A 246 -13.62 -2.80 -23.44
CA SER A 246 -12.39 -2.26 -22.86
C SER A 246 -12.64 -1.58 -21.52
N LEU A 247 -11.73 -1.80 -20.57
CA LEU A 247 -11.73 -1.13 -19.28
C LEU A 247 -11.12 0.28 -19.41
N GLN A 248 -11.75 1.28 -18.79
CA GLN A 248 -11.34 2.68 -18.84
C GLN A 248 -11.21 3.28 -17.44
N GLY A 249 -10.13 4.03 -17.23
CA GLY A 249 -9.84 4.67 -15.95
C GLY A 249 -9.22 3.75 -14.90
N SER A 250 -8.95 4.34 -13.73
CA SER A 250 -8.31 3.67 -12.61
C SER A 250 -8.69 4.34 -11.29
N ALA A 251 -8.33 3.70 -10.17
CA ALA A 251 -8.54 4.24 -8.81
C ALA A 251 -8.04 5.68 -8.69
N SER A 252 -8.81 6.55 -8.03
CA SER A 252 -8.32 7.90 -7.75
C SER A 252 -7.00 7.86 -6.99
N VAL A 253 -6.15 8.86 -7.23
CA VAL A 253 -4.85 9.00 -6.56
C VAL A 253 -5.01 8.93 -5.04
N TRP A 254 -6.07 9.52 -4.49
CA TRP A 254 -6.37 9.45 -3.06
C TRP A 254 -6.71 8.04 -2.58
N LYS A 255 -7.51 7.27 -3.34
CA LYS A 255 -7.79 5.86 -3.04
C LYS A 255 -6.50 5.02 -3.08
N GLN A 256 -5.65 5.24 -4.08
CA GLN A 256 -4.35 4.56 -4.19
C GLN A 256 -3.42 4.88 -3.02
N VAL A 257 -3.29 6.17 -2.67
CA VAL A 257 -2.48 6.64 -1.53
C VAL A 257 -3.00 6.06 -0.22
N ARG A 258 -4.32 6.11 0.00
CA ARG A 258 -4.94 5.52 1.19
C ARG A 258 -4.63 4.03 1.30
N LYS A 259 -4.82 3.26 0.24
CA LYS A 259 -4.54 1.81 0.18
C LYS A 259 -3.06 1.51 0.43
N PHE A 260 -2.16 2.35 -0.08
CA PHE A 260 -0.74 2.27 0.23
C PHE A 260 -0.47 2.43 1.73
N PHE A 261 -1.04 3.47 2.36
CA PHE A 261 -0.87 3.70 3.79
C PHE A 261 -1.53 2.63 4.66
N GLU A 262 -2.69 2.10 4.28
CA GLU A 262 -3.34 0.99 4.99
C GLU A 262 -2.46 -0.27 4.97
N LYS A 263 -1.86 -0.60 3.81
CA LYS A 263 -0.98 -1.78 3.68
C LYS A 263 0.38 -1.58 4.34
N GLN A 264 0.93 -0.37 4.29
CA GLN A 264 2.30 -0.06 4.75
C GLN A 264 2.33 0.64 6.11
N PHE A 265 1.19 0.74 6.80
CA PHE A 265 1.04 1.50 8.05
C PHE A 265 2.15 1.21 9.06
N TRP A 266 2.41 -0.07 9.32
CA TRP A 266 3.44 -0.51 10.26
C TRP A 266 4.87 -0.20 9.82
N ILE A 267 5.15 -0.22 8.51
CA ILE A 267 6.46 0.16 7.98
C ILE A 267 6.68 1.66 8.19
N VAL A 268 5.67 2.48 7.93
CA VAL A 268 5.73 3.93 8.17
C VAL A 268 5.94 4.22 9.67
N VAL A 269 5.17 3.56 10.55
CA VAL A 269 5.33 3.67 12.01
C VAL A 269 6.73 3.25 12.44
N LEU A 270 7.28 2.15 11.91
CA LEU A 270 8.63 1.69 12.22
C LEU A 270 9.69 2.70 11.78
N ILE A 271 9.59 3.27 10.58
CA ILE A 271 10.53 4.29 10.09
C ILE A 271 10.50 5.52 11.00
N VAL A 272 9.31 6.01 11.35
CA VAL A 272 9.16 7.16 12.27
C VAL A 272 9.74 6.85 13.65
N PHE A 273 9.49 5.64 14.17
CA PHE A 273 10.07 5.19 15.44
C PHE A 273 11.60 5.12 15.40
N LEU A 274 12.19 4.59 14.31
CA LEU A 274 13.64 4.53 14.13
C LEU A 274 14.25 5.93 14.03
N LEU A 275 13.63 6.86 13.30
CA LEU A 275 14.06 8.25 13.23
C LEU A 275 14.02 8.92 14.60
N PHE A 276 12.97 8.66 15.38
CA PHE A 276 12.85 9.16 16.76
C PHE A 276 13.92 8.56 17.67
N MET A 277 14.23 7.26 17.56
CA MET A 277 15.32 6.63 18.29
C MET A 277 16.68 7.24 17.96
N VAL A 278 16.96 7.49 16.67
CA VAL A 278 18.19 8.19 16.25
C VAL A 278 18.26 9.58 16.89
N LEU A 279 17.14 10.31 16.93
CA LEU A 279 17.07 11.62 17.57
C LEU A 279 17.32 11.53 19.09
N ILE A 280 16.70 10.57 19.78
CA ILE A 280 16.94 10.34 21.22
C ILE A 280 18.41 10.04 21.48
N VAL A 281 19.01 9.11 20.71
CA VAL A 281 20.43 8.75 20.87
C VAL A 281 21.31 9.98 20.68
N ARG A 282 21.02 10.83 19.69
CA ARG A 282 21.75 12.08 19.45
C ARG A 282 21.63 13.04 20.63
N ILE A 283 20.42 13.21 21.20
CA ILE A 283 20.19 14.06 22.38
C ILE A 283 20.93 13.51 23.61
N LEU A 284 20.87 12.20 23.85
CA LEU A 284 21.55 11.56 24.99
C LEU A 284 23.07 11.65 24.88
N ARG A 285 23.64 11.51 23.67
CA ARG A 285 25.09 11.66 23.45
C ARG A 285 25.55 13.08 23.78
N ASN A 286 24.83 14.09 23.28
CA ASN A 286 25.14 15.49 23.57
C ASN A 286 25.07 15.81 25.07
N ARG A 287 24.11 15.23 25.81
CA ARG A 287 24.01 15.43 27.27
C ARG A 287 25.19 14.81 28.03
N LYS A 288 25.67 13.61 27.65
CA LYS A 288 26.82 12.96 28.32
C LYS A 288 28.13 13.73 28.16
N GLU A 289 28.38 14.32 26.99
CA GLU A 289 29.58 15.13 26.75
C GLU A 289 29.61 16.39 27.62
N VAL A 290 28.48 17.07 27.79
CA VAL A 290 28.38 18.29 28.63
C VAL A 290 28.62 17.99 30.11
N VAL A 291 28.04 16.91 30.64
CA VAL A 291 28.21 16.51 32.06
C VAL A 291 29.67 16.15 32.36
N THR A 292 30.35 15.43 31.47
CA THR A 292 31.75 15.02 31.66
C THR A 292 32.69 16.23 31.73
N VAL A 293 32.41 17.29 30.96
CA VAL A 293 33.20 18.53 30.97
C VAL A 293 32.96 19.30 32.27
N GLN A 294 31.70 19.42 32.72
CA GLN A 294 31.37 20.11 33.97
C GLN A 294 31.96 19.40 35.20
N GLU A 295 31.95 18.07 35.28
CA GLU A 295 32.57 17.33 36.38
C GLU A 295 34.09 17.57 36.46
N LYS A 296 34.79 17.55 35.32
CA LYS A 296 36.23 17.84 35.27
C LYS A 296 36.54 19.29 35.65
N VAL A 297 35.71 20.24 35.22
CA VAL A 297 35.83 21.65 35.59
C VAL A 297 35.51 21.86 37.08
N PHE A 298 34.51 21.18 37.62
CA PHE A 298 34.13 21.25 39.03
C PHE A 298 35.20 20.63 39.95
N GLN A 299 35.89 19.56 39.54
CA GLN A 299 37.05 19.07 40.30
C GLN A 299 38.23 20.05 40.30
N VAL A 300 38.40 20.82 39.22
CA VAL A 300 39.46 21.84 39.11
C VAL A 300 39.13 23.09 39.93
N ILE A 301 37.87 23.51 39.99
CA ILE A 301 37.43 24.74 40.67
C ILE A 301 36.98 24.50 42.13
N GLY A 302 36.33 23.37 42.42
CA GLY A 302 35.76 23.03 43.73
C GLY A 302 36.74 22.48 44.77
N GLY A 303 38.00 22.24 44.41
CA GLY A 303 39.04 21.74 45.32
C GLY A 303 39.67 22.82 46.22
N ASN A 304 38.89 23.81 46.67
CA ASN A 304 39.39 24.92 47.50
C ASN A 304 39.08 24.79 49.00
N GLU A 305 38.74 23.59 49.46
CA GLU A 305 39.10 23.18 50.82
C GLU A 305 40.23 22.16 50.72
N TYR A 306 41.47 22.64 50.80
CA TYR A 306 42.54 21.81 51.35
C TYR A 306 42.15 21.50 52.80
N VAL A 307 41.35 20.46 52.99
CA VAL A 307 41.21 19.82 54.30
C VAL A 307 42.63 19.49 54.73
N ALA A 308 43.05 20.10 55.82
CA ALA A 308 44.32 19.87 56.50
C ALA A 308 44.37 18.43 57.02
N THR A 309 44.50 17.49 56.09
CA THR A 309 44.84 16.10 56.34
C THR A 309 46.29 15.96 55.94
N ASP A 310 47.14 15.65 56.92
CA ASP A 310 48.59 15.44 56.80
C ASP A 310 48.92 14.15 56.04
N SER A 311 48.24 13.94 54.91
CA SER A 311 48.45 12.78 54.05
C SER A 311 49.73 12.95 53.24
N PHE A 312 50.33 11.82 52.87
CA PHE A 312 51.49 11.77 51.99
C PHE A 312 51.26 12.55 50.68
N GLN A 313 50.07 12.41 50.08
CA GLN A 313 49.68 13.12 48.86
C GLN A 313 49.56 14.63 49.10
N SER A 314 48.95 15.06 50.19
CA SER A 314 48.83 16.49 50.54
C SER A 314 50.21 17.14 50.68
N ARG A 315 51.15 16.47 51.36
CA ARG A 315 52.53 16.95 51.51
C ARG A 315 53.25 17.02 50.17
N ALA A 316 53.08 15.99 49.32
CA ALA A 316 53.65 15.95 47.98
C ALA A 316 53.11 17.08 47.09
N THR A 317 51.79 17.28 47.07
CA THR A 317 51.13 18.33 46.30
C THR A 317 51.58 19.71 46.79
N ASN A 318 51.64 19.94 48.11
CA ASN A 318 52.12 21.19 48.69
C ASN A 318 53.55 21.51 48.27
N PHE A 319 54.45 20.51 48.25
CA PHE A 319 55.80 20.71 47.77
C PHE A 319 55.85 21.10 46.28
N ILE A 320 55.04 20.43 45.45
CA ILE A 320 54.95 20.72 44.01
C ILE A 320 54.41 22.13 43.79
N LEU A 321 53.33 22.51 44.47
CA LEU A 321 52.70 23.83 44.35
C LEU A 321 53.66 24.97 44.78
N LYS A 322 54.45 24.76 45.83
CA LYS A 322 55.46 25.74 46.27
C LYS A 322 56.65 25.88 45.31
N ASN A 323 56.84 24.94 44.38
CA ASN A 323 57.98 24.90 43.47
C ASN A 323 57.57 24.77 41.99
N LEU A 324 56.36 25.23 41.63
CA LEU A 324 55.76 25.05 40.29
C LEU A 324 56.65 25.46 39.14
N GLU A 325 57.32 26.60 39.25
CA GLU A 325 58.17 27.17 38.20
C GLU A 325 59.46 26.38 37.95
N LYS A 326 59.86 25.56 38.92
CA LYS A 326 61.12 24.80 38.84
C LYS A 326 60.90 23.42 38.22
N GLU A 327 61.97 22.86 37.66
CA GLU A 327 62.02 21.44 37.37
C GLU A 327 62.02 20.66 38.69
N ILE A 328 61.08 19.73 38.83
CA ILE A 328 60.94 18.89 40.02
C ILE A 328 61.22 17.45 39.61
N LEU A 329 62.30 16.88 40.14
CA LEU A 329 62.62 15.48 39.98
C LEU A 329 61.97 14.66 41.10
N PRO A 330 61.64 13.37 40.85
CA PRO A 330 61.17 12.47 41.89
C PRO A 330 62.10 12.39 43.11
N THR A 331 63.40 12.59 42.94
CA THR A 331 64.38 12.67 44.04
C THR A 331 64.12 13.84 44.98
N ASN A 332 63.77 15.02 44.45
CA ASN A 332 63.42 16.19 45.27
C ASN A 332 62.17 15.92 46.11
N LEU A 333 61.21 15.20 45.55
CA LEU A 333 59.98 14.81 46.25
C LEU A 333 60.26 13.77 47.34
N ALA A 334 61.13 12.79 47.07
CA ALA A 334 61.57 11.79 48.05
C ALA A 334 62.29 12.44 49.24
N GLU A 335 63.22 13.35 48.97
CA GLU A 335 63.95 14.14 49.97
C GLU A 335 63.00 14.97 50.83
N ASN A 336 62.06 15.70 50.21
CA ASN A 336 61.11 16.53 50.95
C ASN A 336 60.16 15.71 51.84
N LEU A 337 59.83 14.49 51.42
CA LEU A 337 58.92 13.62 52.16
C LEU A 337 59.63 12.75 53.20
N ASN A 338 60.96 12.81 53.30
CA ASN A 338 61.81 11.96 54.14
C ASN A 338 61.64 10.46 53.85
N VAL A 339 61.54 10.09 52.57
CA VAL A 339 61.44 8.70 52.11
C VAL A 339 62.51 8.39 51.06
N SER A 340 62.86 7.12 50.89
CA SER A 340 63.69 6.72 49.74
C SER A 340 62.90 6.84 48.43
N LEU A 341 63.60 7.06 47.30
CA LEU A 341 62.98 7.09 45.97
C LEU A 341 62.19 5.80 45.65
N ARG A 342 62.67 4.64 46.13
CA ARG A 342 61.99 3.36 45.96
C ARG A 342 60.67 3.31 46.74
N GLN A 343 60.64 3.85 47.95
CA GLN A 343 59.40 3.96 48.74
C GLN A 343 58.42 4.94 48.10
N LEU A 344 58.90 6.09 47.62
CA LEU A 344 58.10 7.06 46.87
C LEU A 344 57.41 6.41 45.68
N GLN A 345 58.16 5.72 44.82
CA GLN A 345 57.63 5.04 43.63
C GLN A 345 56.60 3.96 43.98
N ARG A 346 56.88 3.15 45.02
CA ARG A 346 55.94 2.12 45.49
C ARG A 346 54.64 2.75 45.98
N GLN A 347 54.74 3.79 46.81
CA GLN A 347 53.58 4.44 47.41
C GLN A 347 52.70 5.14 46.36
N PHE A 348 53.29 5.84 45.38
CA PHE A 348 52.52 6.41 44.27
C PHE A 348 51.85 5.34 43.39
N LYS A 349 52.53 4.21 43.14
CA LYS A 349 51.94 3.10 42.40
C LYS A 349 50.76 2.49 43.14
N GLU A 350 50.88 2.28 44.45
CA GLU A 350 49.84 1.68 45.29
C GLU A 350 48.63 2.61 45.50
N GLU A 351 48.86 3.90 45.73
CA GLU A 351 47.79 4.85 46.04
C GLU A 351 47.15 5.51 44.81
N THR A 352 47.89 5.68 43.71
CA THR A 352 47.42 6.47 42.57
C THR A 352 47.53 5.77 41.21
N ASN A 353 48.10 4.55 41.17
CA ASN A 353 48.44 3.85 39.92
C ASN A 353 49.29 4.70 38.94
N ALA A 354 50.00 5.71 39.44
CA ALA A 354 50.80 6.63 38.65
C ALA A 354 52.26 6.63 39.09
N THR A 355 53.17 7.06 38.21
CA THR A 355 54.56 7.32 38.62
C THR A 355 54.66 8.68 39.33
N PRO A 356 55.68 8.91 40.18
CA PRO A 356 55.90 10.23 40.78
C PRO A 356 56.03 11.34 39.74
N THR A 357 56.66 11.05 38.59
CA THR A 357 56.78 12.01 37.48
C THR A 357 55.43 12.34 36.84
N ASP A 358 54.54 11.36 36.70
CA ASP A 358 53.18 11.59 36.20
C ASP A 358 52.36 12.41 37.19
N PHE A 359 52.53 12.17 38.49
CA PHE A 359 51.88 12.94 39.54
C PHE A 359 52.33 14.40 39.55
N ILE A 360 53.64 14.67 39.45
CA ILE A 360 54.19 16.02 39.31
C ILE A 360 53.60 16.73 38.09
N ARG A 361 53.55 16.04 36.94
CA ARG A 361 52.92 16.58 35.73
C ARG A 361 51.44 16.87 35.93
N LYS A 362 50.69 15.96 36.55
CA LYS A 362 49.27 16.12 36.87
C LYS A 362 49.02 17.39 37.68
N VAL A 363 49.70 17.57 38.80
CA VAL A 363 49.51 18.75 39.67
C VAL A 363 49.83 20.05 38.94
N LYS A 364 50.91 20.09 38.14
CA LYS A 364 51.27 21.26 37.33
C LYS A 364 50.21 21.59 36.27
N LEU A 365 49.63 20.58 35.61
CA LEU A 365 48.58 20.76 34.60
C LEU A 365 47.25 21.20 35.22
N GLU A 366 46.91 20.68 36.40
CA GLU A 366 45.71 21.09 37.14
C GLU A 366 45.80 22.54 37.59
N GLU A 367 46.96 22.98 38.08
CA GLU A 367 47.21 24.38 38.40
C GLU A 367 47.16 25.28 37.15
N ALA A 368 47.74 24.83 36.03
CA ALA A 368 47.63 25.54 34.77
C ALA A 368 46.17 25.70 34.30
N ALA A 369 45.35 24.67 34.47
CA ALA A 369 43.92 24.71 34.15
C ALA A 369 43.18 25.78 34.99
N LYS A 370 43.51 25.91 36.28
CA LYS A 370 42.95 26.98 37.14
C LYS A 370 43.32 28.37 36.61
N ARG A 371 44.59 28.58 36.24
CA ARG A 371 45.06 29.87 35.70
C ARG A 371 44.39 30.21 34.35
N LEU A 372 44.14 29.20 33.52
CA LEU A 372 43.42 29.37 32.25
C LEU A 372 41.97 29.83 32.47
N VAL A 373 41.29 29.30 33.49
CA VAL A 373 39.92 29.72 33.85
C VAL A 373 39.90 31.17 34.36
N LEU A 374 40.91 31.58 35.14
CA LEU A 374 41.01 32.95 35.65
C LEU A 374 41.28 33.99 34.56
N GLY A 375 41.78 33.59 33.39
CA GLY A 375 41.83 34.41 32.17
C GLY A 375 42.84 35.56 32.14
N ASN A 376 43.69 35.71 33.16
CA ASN A 376 44.57 36.87 33.34
C ASN A 376 45.97 36.74 32.69
N GLN A 377 46.28 35.59 32.09
CA GLN A 377 47.59 35.28 31.52
C GLN A 377 47.42 34.58 30.17
N THR A 378 48.39 34.78 29.26
CA THR A 378 48.47 34.04 28.01
C THR A 378 48.83 32.57 28.26
N ILE A 379 48.47 31.68 27.33
CA ILE A 379 48.79 30.23 27.42
C ILE A 379 50.29 30.00 27.61
N SER A 380 51.13 30.80 26.95
CA SER A 380 52.59 30.72 27.08
C SER A 380 53.08 31.14 28.47
N GLU A 381 52.56 32.24 29.04
CA GLU A 381 52.89 32.66 30.41
C GLU A 381 52.46 31.63 31.44
N ILE A 382 51.30 30.98 31.24
CA ILE A 382 50.83 29.89 32.11
C ILE A 382 51.77 28.70 32.02
N ALA A 383 52.17 28.28 30.81
CA ALA A 383 53.11 27.17 30.61
C ALA A 383 54.45 27.41 31.35
N TYR A 384 55.03 28.60 31.22
CA TYR A 384 56.27 28.94 31.91
C TYR A 384 56.09 29.02 33.43
N SER A 385 55.01 29.63 33.89
CA SER A 385 54.75 29.81 35.34
C SER A 385 54.38 28.52 36.09
N VAL A 386 54.10 27.42 35.37
CA VAL A 386 53.98 26.07 35.94
C VAL A 386 55.20 25.18 35.61
N GLY A 387 56.29 25.78 35.12
CA GLY A 387 57.60 25.16 34.97
C GLY A 387 57.73 24.25 33.75
N PHE A 388 57.00 24.54 32.66
CA PHE A 388 57.29 23.98 31.34
C PHE A 388 58.19 24.94 30.55
N SER A 389 59.27 24.43 29.98
CA SER A 389 60.20 25.21 29.14
C SER A 389 59.74 25.36 27.68
N ASP A 390 58.73 24.60 27.27
CA ASP A 390 58.19 24.60 25.91
C ASP A 390 56.64 24.69 25.95
N PRO A 391 56.04 25.84 25.60
CA PRO A 391 54.60 26.01 25.51
C PRO A 391 53.89 25.07 24.52
N ALA A 392 54.56 24.63 23.45
CA ALA A 392 54.00 23.68 22.49
C ALA A 392 53.94 22.28 23.11
N TYR A 393 54.98 21.88 23.84
CA TYR A 393 54.97 20.64 24.63
C TYR A 393 53.89 20.66 25.72
N PHE A 394 53.77 21.77 26.46
CA PHE A 394 52.69 21.99 27.42
C PHE A 394 51.33 21.78 26.77
N SER A 395 51.07 22.44 25.63
CA SER A 395 49.77 22.36 24.94
C SER A 395 49.44 20.93 24.49
N ARG A 396 50.43 20.17 24.02
CA ARG A 396 50.26 18.76 23.62
C ARG A 396 49.90 17.88 24.82
N ILE A 397 50.59 18.05 25.95
CA ILE A 397 50.33 17.26 27.15
C ILE A 397 49.02 17.69 27.82
N PHE A 398 48.73 18.99 27.86
CA PHE A 398 47.48 19.52 28.36
C PHE A 398 46.30 18.95 27.59
N LYS A 399 46.38 18.92 26.24
CA LYS A 399 45.39 18.24 25.40
C LYS A 399 45.28 16.76 25.69
N LYS A 400 46.40 16.06 25.90
CA LYS A 400 46.38 14.64 26.26
C LYS A 400 45.69 14.39 27.62
N TYR A 401 45.84 15.30 28.58
CA TYR A 401 45.30 15.15 29.93
C TYR A 401 43.82 15.57 30.02
N PHE A 402 43.44 16.68 29.40
CA PHE A 402 42.08 17.26 29.47
C PHE A 402 41.20 16.98 28.25
N ASP A 403 41.74 16.35 27.21
CA ASP A 403 41.10 16.13 25.90
C ASP A 403 40.69 17.42 25.16
N LYS A 404 41.28 18.55 25.56
CA LYS A 404 41.08 19.89 25.00
C LYS A 404 42.37 20.67 25.00
N THR A 405 42.59 21.48 23.98
CA THR A 405 43.72 22.42 23.97
C THR A 405 43.55 23.47 25.07
N PRO A 406 44.64 24.09 25.57
CA PRO A 406 44.55 25.19 26.52
C PRO A 406 43.63 26.34 26.04
N SER A 407 43.65 26.65 24.74
CA SER A 407 42.80 27.68 24.13
C SER A 407 41.32 27.30 24.18
N GLU A 408 40.96 26.08 23.78
CA GLU A 408 39.58 25.57 23.87
C GLU A 408 39.11 25.52 25.34
N PHE A 409 40.02 25.26 26.27
CA PHE A 409 39.72 25.24 27.71
C PHE A 409 39.41 26.65 28.25
N GLN A 410 40.23 27.64 27.88
CA GLN A 410 40.05 29.05 28.24
C GLN A 410 38.77 29.65 27.65
N GLU A 411 38.48 29.37 26.38
CA GLU A 411 37.28 29.89 25.70
C GLU A 411 35.97 29.33 26.28
N ASN A 412 35.94 28.04 26.63
CA ASN A 412 34.76 27.42 27.25
C ASN A 412 34.49 27.97 28.67
N ALA A 413 35.54 28.29 29.42
CA ALA A 413 35.40 28.85 30.76
C ALA A 413 34.85 30.28 30.76
N GLN A 414 35.10 31.07 29.71
CA GLN A 414 34.61 32.46 29.58
C GLN A 414 33.18 32.57 29.00
N LYS A 415 32.64 31.48 28.44
CA LYS A 415 31.29 31.41 27.84
C LYS A 415 30.20 30.94 28.83
N THR A 416 30.59 30.62 30.06
CA THR A 416 29.69 30.20 31.15
C THR A 416 29.58 31.34 32.15
#